data_AF-A0A183L443-F1
#
_entry.id   AF-A0A183L443-F1
#
_cell.length_a   1.000
_cell.length_b   1.000
_cell.length_c   1.000
_cell.angle_alpha   90.00
_cell.angle_beta   90.00
_cell.angle_gamma   90.00
#
_symmetry.space_group_name_H-M   'P 1'
#
loop_
_entity.id
_entity.type
_entity.pdbx_description
1 polymer ?
#
loop_
_entity_poly.entity_id
_entity_poly.type
_entity_poly.pdbx_seq_one_letter_code
_entity_poly.pdbx_strand_id
1 'polypeptide(L)'
;MAIEVMGQIQDLETVLTQTRQHRQRILETAAKNLRTWFIRVRKIKAIYHTLNLFNLDVTTKCMVGECWCAVNDVDKINLALRRGMERSNSTLQPILNGIVTTENPPTYHRTNKFTYAFQSIIDAYGVARYREVNPALFTVITFPFLFAVMFGDAGHGLLMFLFALWMVVCERKLSANKSGGEIWNIFFNGRYIILLMGLFSIYTGLIYNDIFSLSANIFGSSWYPTYDNSALSKEVRLQLEPRTSVNVSDRMYAGYPYPFGLDPVWQLSGNKIMLTNSIKMKMSVVLGVLHMLLGISLGAFNYR
;
A
#
# COMPACT_ATOMS: atom_id res chain seq x y z
N MET A 1 -34.26 -30.83 60.44
CA MET A 1 -32.93 -30.67 59.80
C MET A 1 -32.97 -30.76 58.29
N ALA A 2 -33.24 -31.90 57.63
CA ALA A 2 -33.14 -31.98 56.15
C ALA A 2 -34.13 -31.06 55.38
N ILE A 3 -35.39 -30.97 55.83
CA ILE A 3 -36.42 -30.11 55.21
C ILE A 3 -36.07 -28.61 55.38
N GLU A 4 -35.50 -28.26 56.51
CA GLU A 4 -35.10 -26.89 56.85
C GLU A 4 -33.90 -26.43 56.00
N VAL A 5 -32.92 -27.32 55.79
CA VAL A 5 -31.80 -27.10 54.87
C VAL A 5 -32.31 -26.99 53.43
N MET A 6 -33.31 -27.77 53.03
CA MET A 6 -33.90 -27.71 51.68
C MET A 6 -34.65 -26.39 51.44
N GLY A 7 -35.36 -25.88 52.45
CA GLY A 7 -35.95 -24.54 52.43
C GLY A 7 -34.91 -23.42 52.31
N GLN A 8 -33.81 -23.50 53.07
CA GLN A 8 -32.69 -22.55 52.97
C GLN A 8 -32.01 -22.56 51.59
N ILE A 9 -31.86 -23.74 50.97
CA ILE A 9 -31.33 -23.86 49.61
C ILE A 9 -32.25 -23.18 48.60
N GLN A 10 -33.56 -23.37 48.72
CA GLN A 10 -34.54 -22.75 47.83
C GLN A 10 -34.55 -21.22 47.99
N ASP A 11 -34.49 -20.72 49.23
CA ASP A 11 -34.36 -19.28 49.50
C ASP A 11 -33.07 -18.72 48.90
N LEU A 12 -31.94 -19.41 49.08
CA LEU A 12 -30.67 -19.01 48.46
C LEU A 12 -30.75 -18.99 46.93
N GLU A 13 -31.41 -19.96 46.31
CA GLU A 13 -31.56 -20.03 44.85
C GLU A 13 -32.43 -18.88 44.32
N THR A 14 -33.48 -18.48 45.06
CA THR A 14 -34.30 -17.31 44.71
C THR A 14 -33.48 -16.02 44.78
N VAL A 15 -32.71 -15.81 45.86
CA VAL A 15 -31.83 -14.65 46.02
C VAL A 15 -30.76 -14.62 44.93
N LEU A 16 -30.17 -15.77 44.61
CA LEU A 16 -29.16 -15.89 43.57
C LEU A 16 -29.73 -15.57 42.18
N THR A 17 -30.97 -15.98 41.91
CA THR A 17 -31.66 -15.66 40.66
C THR A 17 -31.98 -14.16 40.57
N GLN A 18 -32.51 -13.56 41.64
CA GLN A 18 -32.83 -12.13 41.68
C GLN A 18 -31.57 -11.26 41.52
N THR A 19 -30.48 -11.61 42.22
CA THR A 19 -29.20 -10.89 42.10
C THR A 19 -28.60 -11.02 40.70
N ARG A 20 -28.67 -12.19 40.06
CA ARG A 20 -28.24 -12.36 38.66
C ARG A 20 -29.06 -11.51 37.71
N GLN A 21 -30.38 -11.49 37.84
CA GLN A 21 -31.25 -10.68 36.99
C GLN A 21 -31.01 -9.18 37.20
N HIS A 22 -30.87 -8.74 38.46
CA HIS A 22 -30.56 -7.35 38.77
C HIS A 22 -29.23 -6.92 38.16
N ARG A 23 -28.18 -7.75 38.34
CA ARG A 23 -26.88 -7.55 37.72
C ARG A 23 -26.98 -7.46 36.20
N GLN A 24 -27.73 -8.36 35.55
CA GLN A 24 -27.90 -8.37 34.10
C GLN A 24 -28.56 -7.08 33.59
N ARG A 25 -29.62 -6.61 34.26
CA ARG A 25 -30.30 -5.34 33.90
C ARG A 25 -29.36 -4.14 34.02
N ILE A 26 -28.55 -4.08 35.07
CA ILE A 26 -27.54 -3.03 35.24
C ILE A 26 -26.48 -3.12 34.15
N LEU A 27 -25.96 -4.32 33.87
CA LEU A 27 -24.95 -4.54 32.85
C LEU A 27 -25.46 -4.16 31.46
N GLU A 28 -26.70 -4.50 31.11
CA GLU A 28 -27.31 -4.10 29.83
C GLU A 28 -27.47 -2.59 29.71
N THR A 29 -27.87 -1.93 30.80
CA THR A 29 -28.00 -0.47 30.84
C THR A 29 -26.63 0.22 30.73
N ALA A 30 -25.62 -0.30 31.43
CA ALA A 30 -24.25 0.18 31.38
C ALA A 30 -23.62 -0.07 29.99
N ALA A 31 -23.84 -1.24 29.39
CA ALA A 31 -23.28 -1.63 28.09
C ALA A 31 -23.70 -0.65 26.98
N LYS A 32 -24.93 -0.15 27.01
CA LYS A 32 -25.42 0.85 26.04
C LYS A 32 -24.61 2.16 26.09
N ASN A 33 -24.21 2.59 27.29
CA ASN A 33 -23.53 3.88 27.50
C ASN A 33 -22.01 3.78 27.62
N LEU A 34 -21.46 2.58 27.86
CA LEU A 34 -20.05 2.37 28.15
C LEU A 34 -19.14 2.91 27.03
N ARG A 35 -19.50 2.64 25.77
CA ARG A 35 -18.71 3.12 24.62
C ARG A 35 -18.64 4.64 24.56
N THR A 36 -19.75 5.33 24.81
CA THR A 36 -19.79 6.80 24.85
C THR A 36 -19.02 7.36 26.04
N TRP A 37 -19.13 6.77 27.23
CA TRP A 37 -18.35 7.19 28.40
C TRP A 37 -16.85 7.04 28.15
N PHE A 38 -16.43 5.92 27.57
CA PHE A 38 -15.02 5.67 27.26
C PHE A 38 -14.47 6.68 26.24
N ILE A 39 -15.23 7.02 25.21
CA ILE A 39 -14.86 8.07 24.24
C ILE A 39 -14.73 9.43 24.95
N ARG A 40 -15.67 9.78 25.84
CA ARG A 40 -15.62 11.05 26.60
C ARG A 40 -14.39 11.11 27.51
N VAL A 41 -14.14 10.07 28.31
CA VAL A 41 -12.99 10.01 29.22
C VAL A 41 -11.67 10.08 28.44
N ARG A 42 -11.54 9.34 27.33
CA ARG A 42 -10.34 9.40 26.48
C ARG A 42 -10.11 10.79 25.89
N LYS A 43 -11.17 11.46 25.42
CA LYS A 43 -11.07 12.84 24.92
C LYS A 43 -10.64 13.81 26.01
N ILE A 44 -11.27 13.74 27.18
CA ILE A 44 -10.94 14.59 28.33
C ILE A 44 -9.49 14.36 28.78
N LYS A 45 -9.05 13.10 28.87
CA LYS A 45 -7.66 12.75 29.16
C LYS A 45 -6.68 13.35 28.15
N ALA A 46 -6.99 13.27 26.85
CA ALA A 46 -6.17 13.87 25.81
C ALA A 46 -6.09 15.39 25.95
N ILE A 47 -7.21 16.06 26.24
CA ILE A 47 -7.25 17.51 26.49
C ILE A 47 -6.36 17.88 27.68
N TYR A 48 -6.54 17.25 28.85
CA TYR A 48 -5.71 17.55 30.01
C TYR A 48 -4.24 17.25 29.77
N HIS A 49 -3.92 16.17 29.05
CA HIS A 49 -2.54 15.88 28.66
C HIS A 49 -1.96 16.98 27.78
N THR A 50 -2.71 17.52 26.81
CA THR A 50 -2.27 18.66 26.00
C THR A 50 -2.17 19.96 26.79
N LEU A 51 -3.08 20.23 27.73
CA LEU A 51 -3.00 21.44 28.58
C LEU A 51 -1.80 21.38 29.52
N ASN A 52 -1.39 20.19 29.96
CA ASN A 52 -0.19 20.00 30.77
C ASN A 52 1.12 20.29 30.00
N LEU A 53 1.09 20.36 28.66
CA LEU A 53 2.24 20.77 27.85
C LEU A 53 2.36 22.30 27.73
N PHE A 54 1.35 23.06 28.16
CA PHE A 54 1.37 24.52 28.11
C PHE A 54 1.92 25.11 29.40
N ASN A 55 2.54 26.28 29.25
CA ASN A 55 2.99 27.08 30.38
C ASN A 55 1.85 27.96 30.89
N LEU A 56 1.69 28.00 32.21
CA LEU A 56 0.67 28.83 32.85
C LEU A 56 1.28 30.17 33.26
N ASP A 57 0.75 31.26 32.72
CA ASP A 57 1.08 32.60 33.18
C ASP A 57 0.20 32.96 34.38
N VAL A 58 0.83 33.06 35.55
CA VAL A 58 0.15 33.32 36.84
C VAL A 58 -0.49 34.71 36.86
N THR A 59 0.05 35.67 36.11
CA THR A 59 -0.39 37.07 36.13
C THR A 59 -1.68 37.27 35.35
N THR A 60 -1.74 36.76 34.12
CA THR A 60 -2.91 36.87 33.24
C THR A 60 -3.89 35.71 33.38
N LYS A 61 -3.55 34.67 34.16
CA LYS A 61 -4.28 33.39 34.24
C LYS A 61 -4.54 32.77 32.87
N CYS A 62 -3.70 33.09 31.89
CA CYS A 62 -3.75 32.55 30.54
C CYS A 62 -2.70 31.43 30.39
N MET A 63 -2.97 30.50 29.49
CA MET A 63 -1.99 29.47 29.12
C MET A 63 -1.33 29.84 27.80
N VAL A 64 -0.01 29.72 27.78
CA VAL A 64 0.84 29.99 26.62
C VAL A 64 1.44 28.67 26.17
N GLY A 65 1.27 28.36 24.89
CA GLY A 65 1.80 27.15 24.28
C GLY A 65 2.40 27.46 22.93
N GLU A 66 3.57 26.88 22.67
CA GLU A 66 4.22 26.91 21.36
C GLU A 66 3.87 25.63 20.61
N CYS A 67 3.51 25.76 19.33
CA CYS A 67 3.13 24.60 18.53
C CYS A 67 3.53 24.75 17.06
N TRP A 68 3.85 23.62 16.45
CA TRP A 68 4.07 23.53 15.02
C TRP A 68 2.73 23.45 14.28
N CYS A 69 2.53 24.34 13.31
CA CYS A 69 1.37 24.30 12.43
C CYS A 69 1.79 24.42 10.97
N ALA A 70 1.02 23.80 10.07
CA ALA A 70 1.23 24.00 8.64
C ALA A 70 0.80 25.42 8.27
N VAL A 71 1.66 26.15 7.56
CA VAL A 71 1.40 27.55 7.13
C VAL A 71 0.07 27.68 6.38
N ASN A 72 -0.29 26.67 5.58
CA ASN A 72 -1.53 26.63 4.80
C ASN A 72 -2.81 26.40 5.65
N ASP A 73 -2.69 26.00 6.91
CA ASP A 73 -3.83 25.67 7.78
C ASP A 73 -4.01 26.68 8.94
N VAL A 74 -3.24 27.78 8.96
CA VAL A 74 -3.30 28.83 9.98
C VAL A 74 -4.72 29.44 10.09
N ASP A 75 -5.38 29.70 8.97
CA ASP A 75 -6.74 30.26 8.96
C ASP A 75 -7.77 29.32 9.60
N LYS A 76 -7.60 28.00 9.43
CA LYS A 76 -8.49 27.00 10.05
C LYS A 76 -8.33 27.00 11.56
N ILE A 77 -7.11 27.21 12.05
CA ILE A 77 -6.82 27.31 13.49
C ILE A 77 -7.45 28.59 14.05
N ASN A 78 -7.27 29.74 13.40
CA ASN A 78 -7.90 31.01 13.78
C ASN A 78 -9.42 30.89 13.87
N LEU A 79 -10.06 30.23 12.89
CA LEU A 79 -11.49 29.98 12.90
C LEU A 79 -11.92 29.07 14.06
N ALA A 80 -11.14 28.03 14.36
CA ALA A 80 -11.42 27.13 15.48
C ALA A 80 -11.31 27.85 16.83
N LEU A 81 -10.32 28.73 16.99
CA LEU A 81 -10.13 29.55 18.18
C LEU A 81 -11.28 30.54 18.38
N ARG A 82 -11.73 31.23 17.32
CA ARG A 82 -12.91 32.12 17.36
C ARG A 82 -14.17 31.37 17.77
N ARG A 83 -14.43 30.19 17.19
CA ARG A 83 -15.55 29.32 17.59
C ARG A 83 -15.47 28.89 19.06
N GLY A 84 -14.26 28.68 19.59
CA GLY A 84 -14.03 28.35 20.99
C GLY A 84 -14.34 29.52 21.93
N MET A 85 -13.99 30.74 21.53
CA MET A 85 -14.35 31.96 22.25
C MET A 85 -15.87 32.16 22.27
N GLU A 86 -16.53 32.11 21.11
CA GLU A 86 -17.98 32.30 20.97
C GLU A 86 -18.76 31.30 21.84
N ARG A 87 -18.31 30.04 21.91
CA ARG A 87 -18.96 29.02 22.74
C ARG A 87 -18.71 29.17 24.23
N SER A 88 -17.57 29.74 24.62
CA SER A 88 -17.25 29.95 26.04
C SER A 88 -17.81 31.28 26.57
N ASN A 89 -18.42 32.11 25.72
CA ASN A 89 -18.84 33.48 26.05
C ASN A 89 -17.71 34.29 26.71
N SER A 90 -16.46 34.00 26.35
CA SER A 90 -15.30 34.72 26.85
C SER A 90 -15.11 36.01 26.08
N THR A 91 -14.76 37.08 26.78
CA THR A 91 -14.40 38.38 26.19
C THR A 91 -12.94 38.41 25.70
N LEU A 92 -12.12 37.43 26.11
CA LEU A 92 -10.71 37.37 25.75
C LEU A 92 -10.51 36.85 24.33
N GLN A 93 -9.82 37.64 23.50
CA GLN A 93 -9.44 37.23 22.15
C GLN A 93 -8.25 36.24 22.18
N PRO A 94 -8.35 35.08 21.52
CA PRO A 94 -7.22 34.17 21.39
C PRO A 94 -6.18 34.82 20.47
N ILE A 95 -4.95 34.85 20.94
CA ILE A 95 -3.82 35.44 20.22
C ILE A 95 -3.05 34.30 19.56
N LEU A 96 -2.84 34.41 18.24
CA LEU A 96 -1.99 33.50 17.47
C LEU A 96 -0.91 34.33 16.79
N ASN A 97 0.33 34.20 17.26
CA ASN A 97 1.48 34.91 16.71
C ASN A 97 2.44 33.93 16.04
N GLY A 98 2.94 34.29 14.86
CA GLY A 98 4.01 33.56 14.20
C GLY A 98 5.35 33.90 14.85
N ILE A 99 6.02 32.89 15.41
CA ILE A 99 7.35 33.04 16.02
C ILE A 99 8.38 32.52 15.03
N VAL A 100 9.46 33.28 14.83
CA VAL A 100 10.61 32.82 14.04
C VAL A 100 11.55 32.07 14.97
N THR A 101 11.85 30.82 14.63
CA THR A 101 12.76 29.95 15.38
C THR A 101 13.83 29.37 14.46
N THR A 102 14.98 29.02 15.03
CA THR A 102 16.08 28.31 14.36
C THR A 102 15.94 26.79 14.46
N GLU A 103 14.97 26.29 15.23
CA GLU A 103 14.71 24.85 15.35
C GLU A 103 14.19 24.26 14.04
N ASN A 104 14.52 22.99 13.79
CA ASN A 104 14.05 22.27 12.61
C ASN A 104 12.56 21.90 12.78
N PRO A 105 11.65 22.44 11.96
CA PRO A 105 10.25 22.07 12.01
C PRO A 105 10.03 20.59 11.63
N PRO A 106 8.95 19.96 12.12
CA PRO A 106 8.59 18.61 11.72
C PRO A 106 8.16 18.56 10.25
N THR A 107 8.50 17.46 9.59
CA THR A 107 8.10 17.19 8.20
C THR A 107 6.67 16.66 8.16
N TYR A 108 5.82 17.28 7.33
CA TYR A 108 4.44 16.86 7.13
C TYR A 108 4.12 16.68 5.65
N HIS A 109 3.80 15.45 5.26
CA HIS A 109 3.35 15.12 3.91
C HIS A 109 1.82 14.96 3.89
N ARG A 110 1.15 15.73 3.02
CA ARG A 110 -0.29 15.59 2.79
C ARG A 110 -0.55 14.36 1.92
N THR A 111 -0.97 13.28 2.55
CA THR A 111 -1.31 12.03 1.87
C THR A 111 -2.81 11.93 1.61
N ASN A 112 -3.16 11.27 0.50
CA ASN A 112 -4.52 10.83 0.21
C ASN A 112 -4.64 9.32 0.44
N LYS A 113 -5.84 8.75 0.25
CA LYS A 113 -6.08 7.32 0.43
C LYS A 113 -5.15 6.39 -0.38
N PHE A 114 -4.61 6.91 -1.49
CA PHE A 114 -3.77 6.16 -2.43
C PHE A 114 -2.28 6.26 -2.05
N THR A 115 -1.78 7.47 -1.83
CA THR A 115 -0.37 7.77 -1.49
C THR A 115 0.00 7.41 -0.06
N TYR A 116 -0.97 7.31 0.86
CA TYR A 116 -0.71 6.98 2.26
C TYR A 116 0.08 5.67 2.42
N ALA A 117 -0.28 4.62 1.69
CA ALA A 117 0.38 3.33 1.79
C ALA A 117 1.85 3.40 1.33
N PHE A 118 2.13 4.09 0.24
CA PHE A 118 3.49 4.30 -0.25
C PHE A 118 4.32 5.15 0.71
N GLN A 119 3.72 6.21 1.27
CA GLN A 119 4.38 7.05 2.26
C GLN A 119 4.72 6.26 3.53
N SER A 120 3.81 5.42 4.02
CA SER A 120 4.06 4.60 5.22
C SER A 120 5.24 3.64 5.04
N ILE A 121 5.47 3.11 3.84
CA ILE A 121 6.63 2.24 3.55
C ILE A 121 7.94 3.04 3.61
N ILE A 122 7.92 4.28 3.13
CA ILE A 122 9.11 5.15 3.12
C ILE A 122 9.41 5.68 4.51
N ASP A 123 8.39 6.13 5.23
CA ASP A 123 8.52 6.60 6.62
C ASP A 123 9.03 5.49 7.54
N ALA A 124 8.76 4.21 7.21
CA ALA A 124 9.30 3.06 7.93
C ALA A 124 10.83 2.90 7.76
N TYR A 125 11.40 3.38 6.65
CA TYR A 125 12.85 3.45 6.49
C TYR A 125 13.44 4.65 7.25
N GLY A 126 12.78 5.80 7.17
CA GLY A 126 13.15 6.99 7.91
C GLY A 126 12.31 8.20 7.50
N VAL A 127 12.12 9.12 8.45
CA VAL A 127 11.40 10.37 8.20
C VAL A 127 12.33 11.36 7.48
N ALA A 128 11.86 11.90 6.35
CA ALA A 128 12.61 12.87 5.56
C ALA A 128 12.86 14.18 6.32
N ARG A 129 13.94 14.88 5.97
CA ARG A 129 14.26 16.20 6.54
C ARG A 129 13.25 17.25 6.08
N TYR A 130 13.18 18.35 6.83
CA TYR A 130 12.27 19.44 6.48
C TYR A 130 12.60 20.01 5.10
N ARG A 131 11.58 20.11 4.24
CA ARG A 131 11.68 20.56 2.84
C ARG A 131 12.61 19.72 1.95
N GLU A 132 12.89 18.48 2.33
CA GLU A 132 13.54 17.51 1.44
C GLU A 132 12.57 17.00 0.36
N VAL A 133 13.08 16.70 -0.83
CA VAL A 133 12.30 16.06 -1.89
C VAL A 133 11.79 14.70 -1.42
N ASN A 134 10.46 14.54 -1.44
CA ASN A 134 9.83 13.29 -1.02
C ASN A 134 10.01 12.18 -2.06
N PRO A 135 10.71 11.07 -1.76
CA PRO A 135 10.87 9.96 -2.70
C PRO A 135 9.56 9.24 -3.01
N ALA A 136 8.52 9.35 -2.15
CA ALA A 136 7.27 8.62 -2.28
C ALA A 136 6.56 8.84 -3.60
N LEU A 137 6.68 10.03 -4.18
CA LEU A 137 6.07 10.35 -5.45
C LEU A 137 6.61 9.45 -6.59
N PHE A 138 7.91 9.16 -6.59
CA PHE A 138 8.54 8.30 -7.58
C PHE A 138 8.30 6.82 -7.26
N THR A 139 8.39 6.46 -5.97
CA THR A 139 8.18 5.10 -5.48
C THR A 139 6.78 4.57 -5.82
N VAL A 140 5.76 5.43 -5.94
CA VAL A 140 4.41 5.05 -6.38
C VAL A 140 4.42 4.24 -7.68
N ILE A 141 5.31 4.58 -8.62
CA ILE A 141 5.42 3.91 -9.92
C ILE A 141 6.63 2.98 -9.98
N THR A 142 7.79 3.43 -9.50
CA THR A 142 9.04 2.64 -9.65
C THR A 142 9.02 1.37 -8.83
N PHE A 143 8.43 1.37 -7.62
CA PHE A 143 8.37 0.17 -6.79
C PHE A 143 7.51 -0.93 -7.40
N PRO A 144 6.23 -0.67 -7.79
CA PRO A 144 5.43 -1.69 -8.47
C PRO A 144 6.02 -2.15 -9.81
N PHE A 145 6.67 -1.25 -10.55
CA PHE A 145 7.32 -1.61 -11.81
C PHE A 145 8.52 -2.55 -11.62
N LEU A 146 9.41 -2.27 -10.66
CA LEU A 146 10.54 -3.15 -10.36
C LEU A 146 10.10 -4.50 -9.81
N PHE A 147 9.03 -4.52 -8.99
CA PHE A 147 8.38 -5.76 -8.59
C PHE A 147 7.91 -6.56 -9.80
N ALA A 148 7.26 -5.92 -10.77
CA ALA A 148 6.75 -6.58 -11.97
C ALA A 148 7.85 -7.15 -12.88
N VAL A 149 9.03 -6.53 -12.92
CA VAL A 149 10.19 -7.07 -13.67
C VAL A 149 10.67 -8.39 -13.05
N MET A 150 10.58 -8.53 -11.72
CA MET A 150 10.91 -9.76 -10.98
C MET A 150 9.79 -10.80 -11.06
N PHE A 151 8.54 -10.35 -10.96
CA PHE A 151 7.33 -11.18 -10.99
C PHE A 151 6.65 -11.11 -12.37
N GLY A 152 7.43 -11.28 -13.44
CA GLY A 152 6.97 -11.11 -14.82
C GLY A 152 6.23 -12.33 -15.36
N ASP A 153 5.01 -12.58 -14.87
CA ASP A 153 4.09 -13.59 -15.39
C ASP A 153 2.68 -12.97 -15.48
N ALA A 154 2.09 -12.98 -16.67
CA ALA A 154 0.81 -12.31 -16.88
C ALA A 154 -0.36 -13.07 -16.22
N GLY A 155 -0.28 -14.39 -16.10
CA GLY A 155 -1.30 -15.22 -15.46
C GLY A 155 -1.36 -14.99 -13.95
N HIS A 156 -0.20 -15.08 -13.28
CA HIS A 156 -0.11 -14.81 -11.85
C HIS A 156 -0.38 -13.32 -11.54
N GLY A 157 0.10 -12.40 -12.38
CA GLY A 157 -0.21 -10.98 -12.29
C GLY A 157 -1.70 -10.68 -12.36
N LEU A 158 -2.44 -11.39 -13.23
CA LEU A 158 -3.90 -11.28 -13.34
C LEU A 158 -4.60 -11.70 -12.04
N LEU A 159 -4.20 -12.82 -11.44
CA LEU A 159 -4.77 -13.28 -10.16
C LEU A 159 -4.54 -12.27 -9.03
N MET A 160 -3.31 -11.74 -8.94
CA MET A 160 -2.98 -10.67 -7.99
C MET A 160 -3.80 -9.40 -8.22
N PHE A 161 -3.95 -8.99 -9.48
CA PHE A 161 -4.74 -7.82 -9.86
C PHE A 161 -6.21 -8.00 -9.49
N LEU A 162 -6.81 -9.15 -9.79
CA LEU A 162 -8.20 -9.45 -9.46
C LEU A 162 -8.45 -9.44 -7.94
N PHE A 163 -7.53 -10.03 -7.17
CA PHE A 163 -7.61 -10.01 -5.70
C PHE A 163 -7.51 -8.57 -5.15
N ALA A 164 -6.58 -7.76 -5.68
CA ALA A 164 -6.44 -6.37 -5.29
C ALA A 164 -7.66 -5.52 -5.69
N LEU A 165 -8.19 -5.74 -6.90
CA LEU A 165 -9.39 -5.09 -7.39
C LEU A 165 -10.58 -5.38 -6.47
N TRP A 166 -10.77 -6.64 -6.07
CA TRP A 166 -11.81 -7.04 -5.14
C TRP A 166 -11.71 -6.29 -3.80
N MET A 167 -10.50 -6.13 -3.24
CA MET A 167 -10.29 -5.34 -2.01
C MET A 167 -10.63 -3.85 -2.19
N VAL A 168 -10.32 -3.28 -3.36
CA VAL A 168 -10.61 -1.87 -3.67
C VAL A 168 -12.11 -1.64 -3.86
N VAL A 169 -12.81 -2.51 -4.59
CA VAL A 169 -14.25 -2.40 -4.80
C VAL A 169 -15.02 -2.59 -3.49
N CYS A 170 -14.61 -3.54 -2.65
CA CYS A 170 -15.27 -3.83 -1.39
C CYS A 170 -14.79 -2.97 -0.20
N GLU A 171 -14.05 -1.87 -0.43
CA GLU A 171 -13.35 -1.12 0.63
C GLU A 171 -14.26 -0.67 1.79
N ARG A 172 -15.50 -0.24 1.50
CA ARG A 172 -16.44 0.23 2.52
C ARG A 172 -16.87 -0.90 3.47
N LYS A 173 -17.16 -2.08 2.92
CA LYS A 173 -17.59 -3.25 3.70
C LYS A 173 -16.44 -3.79 4.55
N LEU A 174 -15.24 -3.88 3.97
CA LEU A 174 -14.06 -4.38 4.68
C LEU A 174 -13.60 -3.41 5.78
N SER A 175 -13.64 -2.10 5.53
CA SER A 175 -13.22 -1.10 6.54
C SER A 175 -14.14 -1.05 7.77
N ALA A 176 -15.41 -1.42 7.62
CA ALA A 176 -16.37 -1.51 8.72
C ALA A 176 -16.09 -2.72 9.62
N ASN A 177 -15.55 -3.80 9.05
CA ASN A 177 -15.31 -5.06 9.74
C ASN A 177 -13.86 -5.09 10.29
N LYS A 178 -13.65 -4.44 11.43
CA LYS A 178 -12.32 -4.29 12.08
C LYS A 178 -11.76 -5.58 12.72
N SER A 179 -12.41 -6.72 12.54
CA SER A 179 -12.03 -8.00 13.18
C SER A 179 -10.99 -8.81 12.39
N GLY A 180 -10.30 -8.21 11.43
CA GLY A 180 -9.19 -8.86 10.73
C GLY A 180 -7.95 -9.00 11.63
N GLY A 181 -7.22 -10.11 11.48
CA GLY A 181 -5.90 -10.27 12.08
C GLY A 181 -4.90 -9.20 11.58
N GLU A 182 -3.78 -9.05 12.29
CA GLU A 182 -2.76 -8.03 11.98
C GLU A 182 -2.28 -8.11 10.51
N ILE A 183 -2.04 -9.33 10.02
CA ILE A 183 -1.64 -9.60 8.64
C ILE A 183 -2.66 -9.02 7.65
N TRP A 184 -3.95 -9.25 7.89
CA TRP A 184 -5.02 -8.73 7.03
C TRP A 184 -5.04 -7.20 6.96
N ASN A 185 -4.81 -6.55 8.10
CA ASN A 185 -4.78 -5.08 8.15
C ASN A 185 -3.60 -4.51 7.34
N ILE A 186 -2.44 -5.18 7.35
CA ILE A 186 -1.28 -4.79 6.54
C ILE A 186 -1.63 -4.88 5.04
N PHE A 187 -2.18 -6.01 4.60
CA PHE A 187 -2.59 -6.20 3.19
C PHE A 187 -3.67 -5.21 2.75
N PHE A 188 -4.69 -4.97 3.58
CA PHE A 188 -5.78 -4.05 3.26
C PHE A 188 -5.33 -2.58 3.17
N ASN A 189 -4.40 -2.17 4.03
CA ASN A 189 -3.78 -0.85 3.96
C ASN A 189 -2.94 -0.71 2.67
N GLY A 190 -2.27 -1.78 2.24
CA GLY A 190 -1.46 -1.84 1.02
C GLY A 190 -2.22 -2.11 -0.28
N ARG A 191 -3.56 -2.11 -0.29
CA ARG A 191 -4.38 -2.56 -1.45
C ARG A 191 -4.05 -1.88 -2.79
N TYR A 192 -3.72 -0.58 -2.77
CA TYR A 192 -3.37 0.16 -3.99
C TYR A 192 -1.98 -0.23 -4.53
N ILE A 193 -1.06 -0.63 -3.65
CA ILE A 193 0.27 -1.12 -4.03
C ILE A 193 0.12 -2.46 -4.75
N ILE A 194 -0.67 -3.37 -4.18
CA ILE A 194 -0.92 -4.70 -4.77
C ILE A 194 -1.63 -4.58 -6.12
N LEU A 195 -2.56 -3.63 -6.24
CA LEU A 195 -3.24 -3.34 -7.50
C LEU A 195 -2.26 -2.91 -8.60
N LEU A 196 -1.36 -1.97 -8.29
CA LEU A 196 -0.34 -1.53 -9.25
C LEU A 196 0.68 -2.63 -9.55
N MET A 197 1.10 -3.41 -8.55
CA MET A 197 2.01 -4.54 -8.73
C MET A 197 1.41 -5.58 -9.69
N GLY A 198 0.13 -5.93 -9.51
CA GLY A 198 -0.59 -6.82 -10.43
C GLY A 198 -0.70 -6.26 -11.83
N LEU A 199 -1.05 -4.98 -11.98
CA LEU A 199 -1.18 -4.32 -13.29
C LEU A 199 0.16 -4.29 -14.05
N PHE A 200 1.24 -3.89 -13.39
CA PHE A 200 2.56 -3.89 -14.02
C PHE A 200 3.06 -5.32 -14.30
N SER A 201 2.74 -6.29 -13.44
CA SER A 201 3.10 -7.70 -13.66
C SER A 201 2.41 -8.30 -14.89
N ILE A 202 1.15 -7.93 -15.15
CA ILE A 202 0.48 -8.27 -16.41
C ILE A 202 1.25 -7.67 -17.59
N TYR A 203 1.60 -6.39 -17.52
CA TYR A 203 2.35 -5.70 -18.58
C TYR A 203 3.72 -6.35 -18.85
N THR A 204 4.52 -6.61 -17.81
CA THR A 204 5.83 -7.25 -17.97
C THR A 204 5.72 -8.71 -18.38
N GLY A 205 4.72 -9.44 -17.88
CA GLY A 205 4.44 -10.81 -18.30
C GLY A 205 4.07 -10.92 -19.78
N LEU A 206 3.32 -9.95 -20.31
CA LEU A 206 3.03 -9.85 -21.74
C LEU A 206 4.28 -9.50 -22.56
N ILE A 207 5.18 -8.66 -22.04
CA ILE A 207 6.49 -8.39 -22.68
C ILE A 207 7.37 -9.64 -22.69
N TYR A 208 7.40 -10.41 -21.60
CA TYR A 208 8.13 -11.68 -21.56
C TYR A 208 7.42 -12.78 -22.37
N ASN A 209 6.18 -12.54 -22.78
CA ASN A 209 5.31 -13.50 -23.44
C ASN A 209 5.18 -14.80 -22.64
N ASP A 210 4.96 -14.67 -21.33
CA ASP A 210 4.82 -15.77 -20.39
C ASP A 210 3.48 -15.67 -19.63
N ILE A 211 2.62 -16.66 -19.87
CA ILE A 211 1.31 -16.83 -19.25
C ILE A 211 1.29 -18.23 -18.63
N PHE A 212 1.44 -18.35 -17.31
CA PHE A 212 1.50 -19.66 -16.64
C PHE A 212 2.51 -20.63 -17.27
N SER A 213 3.71 -20.16 -17.62
CA SER A 213 4.77 -20.90 -18.33
C SER A 213 4.48 -21.25 -19.80
N LEU A 214 3.42 -20.68 -20.39
CA LEU A 214 3.04 -20.85 -21.79
C LEU A 214 3.20 -19.53 -22.55
N SER A 215 3.67 -19.61 -23.80
CA SER A 215 3.79 -18.46 -24.70
C SER A 215 2.55 -18.29 -25.57
N ALA A 216 2.08 -17.06 -25.73
CA ALA A 216 0.93 -16.74 -26.58
C ALA A 216 1.39 -16.27 -27.97
N ASN A 217 0.90 -16.91 -29.03
CA ASN A 217 1.17 -16.50 -30.41
C ASN A 217 0.12 -15.48 -30.89
N ILE A 218 0.28 -14.22 -30.50
CA ILE A 218 -0.70 -13.15 -30.76
C ILE A 218 -0.52 -12.54 -32.16
N PHE A 219 0.71 -12.27 -32.58
CA PHE A 219 1.02 -11.55 -33.84
C PHE A 219 1.54 -12.45 -34.96
N GLY A 220 1.64 -13.76 -34.72
CA GLY A 220 2.35 -14.68 -35.60
C GLY A 220 3.87 -14.65 -35.32
N SER A 221 4.47 -15.83 -35.18
CA SER A 221 5.92 -15.99 -35.06
C SER A 221 6.65 -15.33 -36.24
N SER A 222 7.78 -14.67 -35.97
CA SER A 222 8.69 -14.15 -37.01
C SER A 222 9.63 -15.23 -37.55
N TRP A 223 9.53 -16.46 -37.02
CA TRP A 223 10.23 -17.65 -37.46
C TRP A 223 9.29 -18.64 -38.12
N TYR A 224 9.67 -19.12 -39.30
CA TYR A 224 8.95 -20.10 -40.11
C TYR A 224 9.85 -21.33 -40.35
N PRO A 225 9.48 -22.51 -39.84
CA PRO A 225 10.22 -23.73 -40.12
C PRO A 225 9.92 -24.20 -41.54
N THR A 226 10.93 -24.18 -42.42
CA THR A 226 10.84 -24.69 -43.80
C THR A 226 11.48 -26.08 -43.91
N TYR A 227 10.98 -27.03 -43.13
CA TYR A 227 11.46 -28.42 -43.16
C TYR A 227 10.45 -29.33 -43.84
N ASP A 228 10.93 -30.27 -44.66
CA ASP A 228 10.10 -31.30 -45.27
C ASP A 228 9.44 -32.19 -44.21
N ASN A 229 8.23 -32.70 -44.53
CA ASN A 229 7.48 -33.61 -43.65
C ASN A 229 8.28 -34.87 -43.26
N SER A 230 9.19 -35.33 -44.14
CA SER A 230 10.08 -36.47 -43.90
C SER A 230 11.23 -36.16 -42.93
N ALA A 231 11.63 -34.88 -42.81
CA ALA A 231 12.59 -34.41 -41.82
C ALA A 231 11.91 -34.17 -40.47
N LEU A 232 10.64 -33.72 -40.48
CA LEU A 232 9.82 -33.54 -39.27
C LEU A 232 9.48 -34.88 -38.58
N SER A 233 9.33 -35.96 -39.35
CA SER A 233 9.05 -37.30 -38.83
C SER A 233 10.27 -37.99 -38.19
N LYS A 234 11.48 -37.44 -38.37
CA LYS A 234 12.67 -37.92 -37.66
C LYS A 234 12.74 -37.19 -36.32
N GLU A 235 12.83 -37.93 -35.21
CA GLU A 235 12.93 -37.39 -33.84
C GLU A 235 14.29 -36.71 -33.54
N VAL A 236 14.79 -35.90 -34.47
CA VAL A 236 16.02 -35.12 -34.30
C VAL A 236 15.61 -33.68 -34.01
N ARG A 237 16.25 -33.06 -33.00
CA ARG A 237 16.06 -31.63 -32.73
C ARG A 237 16.53 -30.82 -33.93
N LEU A 238 15.60 -30.20 -34.64
CA LEU A 238 15.87 -29.34 -35.79
C LEU A 238 16.29 -27.94 -35.31
N GLN A 239 17.38 -27.42 -35.84
CA GLN A 239 17.89 -26.09 -35.52
C GLN A 239 17.46 -25.08 -36.59
N LEU A 240 16.58 -24.14 -36.23
CA LEU A 240 16.22 -23.05 -37.14
C LEU A 240 17.45 -22.18 -37.40
N GLU A 241 17.80 -22.04 -38.67
CA GLU A 241 18.90 -21.18 -39.10
C GLU A 241 18.35 -19.84 -39.59
N PRO A 242 18.88 -18.69 -39.13
CA PRO A 242 18.47 -17.38 -39.64
C PRO A 242 18.95 -17.15 -41.08
N ARG A 243 19.81 -18.02 -41.61
CA ARG A 243 20.34 -17.98 -42.98
C ARG A 243 19.47 -18.84 -43.89
N THR A 244 19.31 -18.42 -45.14
CA THR A 244 18.74 -19.25 -46.20
C THR A 244 19.58 -20.53 -46.29
N SER A 245 19.01 -21.68 -45.90
CA SER A 245 19.72 -22.96 -46.05
C SER A 245 19.85 -23.28 -47.53
N VAL A 246 20.92 -23.98 -47.92
CA VAL A 246 21.33 -24.20 -49.34
C VAL A 246 20.23 -24.88 -50.19
N ASN A 247 19.22 -25.48 -49.56
CA ASN A 247 18.15 -26.24 -50.22
C ASN A 247 16.74 -25.62 -50.09
N VAL A 248 16.59 -24.42 -49.51
CA VAL A 248 15.29 -23.75 -49.37
C VAL A 248 15.40 -22.30 -49.85
N SER A 249 14.57 -21.89 -50.82
CA SER A 249 14.53 -20.51 -51.34
C SER A 249 14.05 -19.47 -50.32
N ASP A 250 13.31 -19.90 -49.31
CA ASP A 250 12.70 -19.06 -48.30
C ASP A 250 13.55 -18.97 -47.02
N ARG A 251 13.70 -17.75 -46.50
CA ARG A 251 14.38 -17.50 -45.22
C ARG A 251 13.51 -18.03 -44.08
N MET A 252 14.07 -18.85 -43.19
CA MET A 252 13.35 -19.32 -41.98
C MET A 252 13.07 -18.19 -40.97
N TYR A 253 13.73 -17.04 -41.12
CA TYR A 253 13.46 -15.83 -40.35
C TYR A 253 12.88 -14.75 -41.27
N ALA A 254 11.77 -14.13 -40.84
CA ALA A 254 11.02 -13.14 -41.60
C ALA A 254 11.82 -11.84 -41.90
N GLY A 255 12.93 -11.61 -41.18
CA GLY A 255 13.80 -10.44 -41.36
C GLY A 255 13.41 -9.23 -40.52
N TYR A 256 12.33 -9.31 -39.74
CA TYR A 256 11.90 -8.29 -38.79
C TYR A 256 11.67 -8.92 -37.39
N PRO A 257 11.92 -8.16 -36.30
CA PRO A 257 11.70 -8.66 -34.94
C PRO A 257 10.21 -8.80 -34.62
N TYR A 258 9.89 -9.66 -33.65
CA TYR A 258 8.52 -9.81 -33.16
C TYR A 258 7.98 -8.45 -32.66
N PRO A 259 6.78 -8.02 -33.07
CA PRO A 259 6.31 -6.64 -32.82
C PRO A 259 6.20 -6.25 -31.35
N PHE A 260 5.95 -7.21 -30.45
CA PHE A 260 5.71 -6.94 -29.04
C PHE A 260 6.19 -8.08 -28.14
N GLY A 261 7.23 -7.83 -27.34
CA GLY A 261 7.76 -8.81 -26.39
C GLY A 261 8.66 -9.88 -27.03
N LEU A 262 8.72 -11.05 -26.40
CA LEU A 262 9.52 -12.19 -26.90
C LEU A 262 8.72 -13.05 -27.88
N ASP A 263 9.37 -13.49 -28.96
CA ASP A 263 8.77 -14.39 -29.94
C ASP A 263 8.37 -15.72 -29.28
N PRO A 264 7.13 -16.20 -29.47
CA PRO A 264 6.65 -17.48 -28.92
C PRO A 264 7.53 -18.68 -29.24
N VAL A 265 8.23 -18.68 -30.38
CA VAL A 265 9.07 -19.82 -30.80
C VAL A 265 10.19 -20.11 -29.82
N TRP A 266 10.67 -19.09 -29.08
CA TRP A 266 11.71 -19.30 -28.08
C TRP A 266 11.27 -20.19 -26.92
N GLN A 267 9.97 -20.29 -26.61
CA GLN A 267 9.49 -21.17 -25.55
C GLN A 267 9.65 -22.65 -25.89
N LEU A 268 9.59 -22.98 -27.19
CA LEU A 268 9.77 -24.32 -27.74
C LEU A 268 11.26 -24.68 -27.94
N SER A 269 12.14 -23.68 -27.95
CA SER A 269 13.56 -23.85 -28.25
C SER A 269 14.34 -24.49 -27.10
N GLY A 270 15.33 -25.33 -27.43
CA GLY A 270 16.23 -25.92 -26.43
C GLY A 270 17.22 -24.93 -25.82
N ASN A 271 17.55 -23.85 -26.54
CA ASN A 271 18.46 -22.79 -26.12
C ASN A 271 17.78 -21.58 -25.47
N LYS A 272 16.49 -21.70 -25.08
CA LYS A 272 15.70 -20.60 -24.47
C LYS A 272 16.37 -19.97 -23.26
N ILE A 273 16.98 -20.78 -22.40
CA ILE A 273 17.59 -20.34 -21.15
C ILE A 273 18.79 -19.43 -21.44
N MET A 274 19.60 -19.77 -22.45
CA MET A 274 20.76 -18.97 -22.83
C MET A 274 20.35 -17.57 -23.32
N LEU A 275 19.33 -17.49 -24.18
CA LEU A 275 18.83 -16.22 -24.69
C LEU A 275 18.16 -15.38 -23.60
N THR A 276 17.19 -15.97 -22.88
CA THR A 276 16.40 -15.26 -21.87
C THR A 276 17.28 -14.75 -20.73
N ASN A 277 18.29 -15.51 -20.29
CA ASN A 277 19.24 -15.05 -19.29
C ASN A 277 20.08 -13.87 -19.78
N SER A 278 20.56 -13.92 -21.03
CA SER A 278 21.33 -12.81 -21.62
C SER A 278 20.50 -11.52 -21.69
N ILE A 279 19.24 -11.62 -22.13
CA ILE A 279 18.32 -10.48 -22.21
C ILE A 279 18.01 -9.93 -20.81
N LYS A 280 17.63 -10.79 -19.85
CA LYS A 280 17.27 -10.38 -18.49
C LYS A 280 18.45 -9.72 -17.78
N MET A 281 19.67 -10.22 -17.94
CA MET A 281 20.86 -9.62 -17.36
C MET A 281 21.17 -8.24 -17.95
N LYS A 282 21.09 -8.07 -19.27
CA LYS A 282 21.33 -6.76 -19.89
C LYS A 282 20.26 -5.75 -19.50
N MET A 283 19.00 -6.18 -19.47
CA MET A 283 17.87 -5.36 -19.06
C MET A 283 17.98 -4.90 -17.59
N SER A 284 18.37 -5.79 -16.68
CA SER A 284 18.50 -5.45 -15.25
C SER A 284 19.60 -4.42 -15.02
N VAL A 285 20.72 -4.49 -15.73
CA VAL A 285 21.79 -3.48 -15.66
C VAL A 285 21.28 -2.12 -16.15
N VAL A 286 20.59 -2.06 -17.30
CA VAL A 286 20.07 -0.80 -17.83
C VAL A 286 19.05 -0.17 -16.87
N LEU A 287 18.11 -0.96 -16.36
CA LEU A 287 17.11 -0.48 -15.39
C LEU A 287 17.76 -0.02 -14.09
N GLY A 288 18.75 -0.75 -13.58
CA GLY A 288 19.48 -0.40 -12.36
C GLY A 288 20.24 0.92 -12.48
N VAL A 289 20.97 1.12 -13.59
CA VAL A 289 21.72 2.36 -13.84
C VAL A 289 20.77 3.56 -13.99
N LEU A 290 19.67 3.42 -14.73
CA LEU A 290 18.66 4.49 -14.85
C LEU A 290 18.02 4.84 -13.50
N HIS A 291 17.69 3.85 -12.68
CA HIS A 291 17.11 4.09 -11.36
C HIS A 291 18.10 4.80 -10.42
N MET A 292 19.38 4.39 -10.41
CA MET A 292 20.40 5.08 -9.61
C MET A 292 20.65 6.52 -10.08
N LEU A 293 20.68 6.76 -11.40
CA LEU A 293 20.81 8.11 -11.97
C LEU A 293 19.64 9.02 -11.58
N LEU A 294 18.42 8.48 -11.55
CA LEU A 294 17.26 9.22 -11.05
C LEU A 294 17.46 9.64 -9.59
N GLY A 295 17.92 8.72 -8.74
CA GLY A 295 18.20 9.01 -7.32
C GLY A 295 19.24 10.12 -7.13
N ILE A 296 20.35 10.07 -7.86
CA ILE A 296 21.39 11.11 -7.82
C ILE A 296 20.84 12.46 -8.31
N SER A 297 20.01 12.45 -9.35
CA SER A 297 19.38 13.66 -9.88
C SER A 297 18.46 14.33 -8.85
N LEU A 298 17.69 13.54 -8.09
CA LEU A 298 16.87 14.05 -6.99
C LEU A 298 17.72 14.63 -5.85
N GLY A 299 18.85 14.00 -5.56
CA GLY A 299 19.83 14.55 -4.62
C GLY A 299 20.32 15.93 -5.03
N ALA A 300 20.59 16.16 -6.32
CA ALA A 300 21.00 17.47 -6.83
C ALA A 300 19.94 18.56 -6.62
N PHE A 301 18.65 18.23 -6.70
CA PHE A 301 17.56 19.17 -6.43
C PHE A 301 17.44 19.56 -4.95
N ASN A 302 17.93 18.76 -4.01
CA ASN A 302 17.93 19.11 -2.58
C ASN A 302 19.00 20.16 -2.22
N TYR A 303 20.08 20.26 -3.01
CA TYR A 303 21.18 21.21 -2.76
C TYR A 303 20.98 22.57 -3.46
N ARG A 304 19.96 22.69 -4.30
CA ARG A 304 19.62 23.92 -5.02
C ARG A 304 18.51 24.67 -4.29
#